data_AF-A0A950RIR7-F1
#
_entry.id   AF-A0A950RIR7-F1
#
_cell.length_a   1.000
_cell.length_b   1.000
_cell.length_c   1.000
_cell.angle_alpha   90.00
_cell.angle_beta   90.00
_cell.angle_gamma   90.00
#
_symmetry.space_group_name_H-M   'P 1'
#
loop_
_entity.id
_entity.type
_entity.pdbx_description
1 polymer ?
#
loop_
_entity_poly.entity_id
_entity_poly.type
_entity_poly.pdbx_seq_one_letter_code
_entity_poly.pdbx_strand_id
1 'polypeptide(L)'
;MHYLGQLPDLPLPHTGGPRLRTRRRPWAQIVLCQGCCCGQTERGLPAVPLDWLKPLWKAEHLNKVVQLTVSGCLGPCDLPNVCSVLTPQGQTWYGRLTTREDYAVLLDWARRCRAQGDLVPLPAELDHLRFERWPGADDTPLPATLAQDPADIVLLTAADTEVLTWSAARASLPDGFVSVRALNLDRLRDPRVLDAYLDDVLQDSRVIVIRLLGGLGYWREPLEQIHLLARAHGIALVCLPGDAQPDPDLAARCTVPLPLADLVFRYCCAGGVSNAAAMLQALSDHWLGTSWGYEPPAPLPETGIYHPDHPGHLNLETWRGRFRHPERATAALVFYRSHWVTGNLAPVDALIRALEERGLDVLALFGPDLKTLLASGLLAAGIDVLLTTTSFSIASGNQNAAAAPQQLSLGDLDVPVLQAIFCSSSENVWAANIAGLSPRDLAMNVALPEFDGRVITTAVSFKNTLAHDPSLQTEVLRYQPRADRVAHVAGLASRWARLRSTPNGQKRIAILLANYPSKNARVGNAVGLDTPASLHALLRALRDSGYD
;
A
#
# COMPACT_ATOMS: atom_id res chain seq x y z
N MET A 1 4.90 18.94 -10.04
CA MET A 1 3.76 19.40 -10.86
C MET A 1 2.58 19.72 -9.95
N HIS A 2 2.26 21.00 -9.81
CA HIS A 2 1.02 21.49 -9.20
C HIS A 2 -0.18 21.01 -10.02
N TYR A 3 -1.11 20.27 -9.41
CA TYR A 3 -2.43 20.02 -10.00
C TYR A 3 -3.52 20.08 -8.92
N LEU A 4 -3.78 21.30 -8.46
CA LEU A 4 -5.13 21.71 -8.06
C LEU A 4 -5.35 23.09 -8.66
N GLY A 5 -5.76 23.12 -9.93
CA GLY A 5 -6.40 24.31 -10.48
C GLY A 5 -7.67 24.60 -9.69
N GLN A 6 -7.97 25.88 -9.47
CA GLN A 6 -9.27 26.30 -8.97
C GLN A 6 -10.36 25.70 -9.88
N LEU A 7 -11.29 24.94 -9.33
CA LEU A 7 -12.52 24.53 -10.00
C LEU A 7 -13.47 25.74 -10.01
N PRO A 8 -13.72 26.42 -11.13
CA PRO A 8 -14.82 27.37 -11.22
C PRO A 8 -16.09 26.58 -11.57
N ASP A 9 -17.19 26.96 -10.93
CA ASP A 9 -18.55 26.68 -11.40
C ASP A 9 -19.10 25.24 -11.33
N LEU A 10 -18.97 24.60 -10.15
CA LEU A 10 -20.02 23.68 -9.70
C LEU A 10 -21.06 24.49 -8.90
N PRO A 11 -22.34 24.57 -9.32
CA PRO A 11 -23.35 25.26 -8.54
C PRO A 11 -23.58 24.48 -7.23
N LEU A 12 -23.13 25.05 -6.12
CA LEU A 12 -23.42 24.55 -4.78
C LEU A 12 -24.95 24.53 -4.57
N PRO A 13 -25.52 23.45 -3.99
CA PRO A 13 -26.94 23.41 -3.67
C PRO A 13 -27.29 24.52 -2.67
N HIS A 14 -28.10 25.49 -3.11
CA HIS A 14 -28.86 26.46 -2.31
C HIS A 14 -28.12 27.15 -1.14
N THR A 15 -27.24 28.12 -1.43
CA THR A 15 -26.64 29.02 -0.43
C THR A 15 -27.45 30.29 -0.14
N GLY A 16 -28.69 30.40 -0.64
CA GLY A 16 -29.53 31.60 -0.48
C GLY A 16 -30.47 31.62 0.73
N GLY A 17 -30.55 30.54 1.51
CA GLY A 17 -31.39 30.49 2.71
C GLY A 17 -30.68 31.07 3.95
N PRO A 18 -31.43 31.62 4.95
CA PRO A 18 -30.83 31.99 6.22
C PRO A 18 -30.14 30.75 6.84
N ARG A 19 -28.84 30.86 7.12
CA ARG A 19 -28.04 29.80 7.76
C ARG A 19 -28.79 29.30 9.00
N LEU A 20 -29.05 27.99 9.08
CA LEU A 20 -29.66 27.34 10.24
C LEU A 20 -28.87 27.72 11.51
N ARG A 21 -29.47 28.54 12.38
CA ARG A 21 -28.85 28.95 13.65
C ARG A 21 -29.25 27.96 14.74
N THR A 22 -28.32 27.12 15.17
CA THR A 22 -28.48 26.30 16.37
C THR A 22 -28.66 27.19 17.60
N ARG A 23 -29.61 26.83 18.48
CA ARG A 23 -29.82 27.46 19.80
C ARG A 23 -28.72 27.09 20.81
N ARG A 24 -27.88 26.09 20.52
CA ARG A 24 -26.76 25.65 21.36
C ARG A 24 -25.45 26.13 20.72
N ARG A 25 -24.72 27.00 21.42
CA ARG A 25 -23.36 27.44 21.07
C ARG A 25 -22.43 27.12 22.25
N PRO A 26 -22.05 25.85 22.46
CA PRO A 26 -20.89 25.59 23.32
C PRO A 26 -19.69 26.32 22.71
N TRP A 27 -18.95 27.08 23.52
CA TRP A 27 -17.77 27.82 23.08
C TRP A 27 -16.58 26.89 22.82
N ALA A 28 -16.57 25.73 23.46
CA ALA A 28 -15.55 24.70 23.28
C ALA A 28 -16.11 23.30 23.48
N GLN A 29 -15.36 22.30 23.03
CA GLN A 29 -15.65 20.89 23.26
C GLN A 29 -14.41 20.19 23.83
N ILE A 30 -14.61 19.42 24.89
CA ILE A 30 -13.61 18.52 25.45
C ILE A 30 -14.01 17.10 25.06
N VAL A 31 -13.09 16.36 24.46
CA VAL A 31 -13.28 14.94 24.10
C VAL A 31 -12.27 14.11 24.88
N LEU A 32 -12.76 13.26 25.78
CA LEU A 32 -11.95 12.32 26.54
C LEU A 32 -11.99 10.95 25.89
N CYS A 33 -10.83 10.31 25.76
CA CYS A 33 -10.74 8.91 25.35
C CYS A 33 -10.93 7.99 26.55
N GLN A 34 -11.80 6.99 26.44
CA GLN A 34 -11.91 5.87 27.38
C GLN A 34 -12.21 4.60 26.57
N GLY A 35 -11.20 3.75 26.37
CA GLY A 35 -11.31 2.61 25.45
C GLY A 35 -9.96 2.05 25.04
N CYS A 36 -9.53 2.25 23.79
CA CYS A 36 -8.41 1.56 23.14
C CYS A 36 -7.14 1.36 24.00
N CYS A 37 -6.69 2.41 24.69
CA CYS A 37 -5.60 2.40 25.67
C CYS A 37 -5.95 3.21 26.93
N CYS A 38 -6.77 4.24 26.80
CA CYS A 38 -7.10 5.16 27.89
C CYS A 38 -8.09 4.53 28.87
N GLY A 39 -7.78 4.59 30.18
CA GLY A 39 -8.62 4.04 31.24
C GLY A 39 -8.58 2.52 31.39
N GLN A 40 -7.63 1.83 30.75
CA GLN A 40 -7.44 0.38 30.86
C GLN A 40 -6.62 0.00 32.11
N THR A 41 -7.22 0.14 33.29
CA THR A 41 -6.57 -0.14 34.58
C THR A 41 -6.08 -1.59 34.71
N GLU A 42 -6.77 -2.54 34.08
CA GLU A 42 -6.38 -3.95 34.03
C GLU A 42 -5.03 -4.17 33.32
N ARG A 43 -4.60 -3.22 32.49
CA ARG A 43 -3.31 -3.25 31.77
C ARG A 43 -2.23 -2.39 32.43
N GLY A 44 -2.44 -1.95 33.68
CA GLY A 44 -1.52 -1.08 34.40
C GLY A 44 -1.55 0.40 33.97
N LEU A 45 -2.54 0.81 33.16
CA LEU A 45 -2.69 2.20 32.73
C LEU A 45 -3.60 3.00 33.69
N PRO A 46 -3.40 4.32 33.85
CA PRO A 46 -4.17 5.10 34.81
C PRO A 46 -5.66 5.20 34.44
N ALA A 47 -6.54 5.26 35.44
CA ALA A 47 -7.98 5.39 35.24
C ALA A 47 -8.36 6.79 34.72
N VAL A 48 -9.36 6.87 33.85
CA VAL A 48 -10.03 8.13 33.50
C VAL A 48 -11.20 8.32 34.48
N PRO A 49 -11.23 9.35 35.34
CA PRO A 49 -12.18 9.47 36.45
C PRO A 49 -13.56 9.98 36.00
N LEU A 50 -14.16 9.34 35.00
CA LEU A 50 -15.44 9.76 34.43
C LEU A 50 -16.62 9.65 35.40
N ASP A 51 -16.56 8.71 36.34
CA ASP A 51 -17.60 8.53 37.36
C ASP A 51 -17.66 9.73 38.32
N TRP A 52 -16.54 10.46 38.47
CA TRP A 52 -16.49 11.72 39.20
C TRP A 52 -16.78 12.92 38.28
N LEU A 53 -16.24 12.93 37.07
CA LEU A 53 -16.29 14.08 36.17
C LEU A 53 -17.68 14.29 35.55
N LYS A 54 -18.34 13.23 35.07
CA LYS A 54 -19.65 13.33 34.39
C LYS A 54 -20.76 13.87 35.31
N PRO A 55 -20.91 13.42 36.57
CA PRO A 55 -21.93 13.97 37.48
C PRO A 55 -21.72 15.45 37.77
N LEU A 56 -20.48 15.88 38.01
CA LEU A 56 -20.16 17.30 38.24
C LEU A 56 -20.45 18.16 37.01
N TRP A 57 -20.04 17.71 35.82
CA TRP A 57 -20.31 18.42 34.57
C TRP A 57 -21.80 18.63 34.31
N LYS A 58 -22.62 17.64 34.70
CA LYS A 58 -24.08 17.68 34.60
C LYS A 58 -24.71 18.58 35.67
N ALA A 59 -24.30 18.45 36.93
CA ALA A 59 -24.81 19.22 38.05
C ALA A 59 -24.54 20.73 37.87
N GLU A 60 -23.38 21.07 37.34
CA GLU A 60 -22.98 22.45 37.09
C GLU A 60 -23.35 22.94 35.68
N HIS A 61 -24.19 22.22 34.93
CA HIS A 61 -24.66 22.61 33.60
C HIS A 61 -23.57 23.07 32.62
N LEU A 62 -22.34 22.56 32.76
CA LEU A 62 -21.17 23.02 32.01
C LEU A 62 -21.29 22.69 30.51
N ASN A 63 -22.06 21.66 30.13
CA ASN A 63 -22.34 21.30 28.73
C ASN A 63 -23.00 22.42 27.89
N LYS A 64 -23.53 23.47 28.52
CA LYS A 64 -24.05 24.64 27.80
C LYS A 64 -22.94 25.58 27.31
N VAL A 65 -21.77 25.50 27.93
CA VAL A 65 -20.59 26.38 27.75
C VAL A 65 -19.43 25.59 27.14
N VAL A 66 -19.06 24.47 27.76
CA VAL A 66 -18.04 23.53 27.28
C VAL A 66 -18.65 22.14 27.20
N GLN A 67 -18.78 21.60 25.99
CA GLN A 67 -19.36 20.29 25.77
C GLN A 67 -18.37 19.17 26.13
N LEU A 68 -18.71 18.31 27.10
CA LEU A 68 -17.93 17.12 27.41
C LEU A 68 -18.42 15.92 26.58
N THR A 69 -17.52 15.32 25.82
CA THR A 69 -17.76 14.13 25.00
C THR A 69 -16.80 13.03 25.43
N VAL A 70 -17.27 11.78 25.45
CA VAL A 70 -16.42 10.61 25.74
C VAL A 70 -16.43 9.71 24.51
N SER A 71 -15.24 9.41 23.99
CA SER A 71 -15.05 8.56 22.82
C SER A 71 -14.30 7.28 23.20
N GLY A 72 -14.57 6.17 22.50
CA GLY A 72 -13.84 4.92 22.67
C GLY A 72 -12.40 4.96 22.12
N CYS A 73 -12.13 5.86 21.18
CA CYS A 73 -10.81 6.10 20.60
C CYS A 73 -10.75 7.52 20.03
N LEU A 74 -9.58 8.16 20.11
CA LEU A 74 -9.31 9.45 19.45
C LEU A 74 -8.38 9.32 18.23
N GLY A 75 -8.03 8.08 17.85
CA GLY A 75 -7.14 7.70 16.74
C GLY A 75 -5.72 7.34 17.21
N PRO A 76 -4.75 7.17 16.30
CA PRO A 76 -3.39 6.78 16.66
C PRO A 76 -2.78 7.82 17.61
N CYS A 77 -2.34 7.35 18.77
CA CYS A 77 -1.67 8.11 19.80
C CYS A 77 -0.77 7.15 20.58
N ASP A 78 0.44 7.60 20.89
CA ASP A 78 1.43 6.79 21.62
C ASP A 78 1.39 7.05 23.14
N LEU A 79 0.36 7.78 23.60
CA LEU A 79 0.22 8.23 24.97
C LEU A 79 -1.08 7.68 25.59
N PRO A 80 -1.07 7.28 26.87
CA PRO A 80 -2.29 6.92 27.58
C PRO A 80 -3.08 8.18 27.98
N ASN A 81 -4.37 7.98 28.26
CA ASN A 81 -5.31 8.99 28.76
C ASN A 81 -5.30 10.30 27.98
N VAL A 82 -5.57 10.20 26.68
CA VAL A 82 -5.60 11.34 25.76
C VAL A 82 -6.91 12.12 25.86
N CYS A 83 -6.78 13.44 25.88
CA CYS A 83 -7.84 14.42 25.85
C CYS A 83 -7.62 15.40 24.69
N SER A 84 -8.69 15.72 23.95
CA SER A 84 -8.68 16.76 22.93
C SER A 84 -9.60 17.89 23.34
N VAL A 85 -9.12 19.14 23.29
CA VAL A 85 -9.91 20.35 23.52
C VAL A 85 -10.02 21.12 22.21
N LEU A 86 -11.25 21.30 21.72
CA LEU A 86 -11.58 22.03 20.50
C LEU A 86 -12.13 23.41 20.88
N THR A 87 -11.51 24.46 20.38
CA THR A 87 -11.93 25.86 20.52
C THR A 87 -12.01 26.53 19.14
N PRO A 88 -12.56 27.75 19.01
CA PRO A 88 -12.54 28.48 17.73
C PRO A 88 -11.13 28.78 17.20
N GLN A 89 -10.12 28.80 18.08
CA GLN A 89 -8.72 29.05 17.72
C GLN A 89 -7.99 27.78 17.24
N GLY A 90 -8.57 26.60 17.45
CA GLY A 90 -7.98 25.34 17.00
C GLY A 90 -8.23 24.17 17.95
N GLN A 91 -7.49 23.09 17.73
CA GLN A 91 -7.58 21.87 18.51
C GLN A 91 -6.27 21.64 19.28
N THR A 92 -6.37 21.48 20.59
CA THR A 92 -5.22 21.22 21.48
C THR A 92 -5.33 19.81 22.05
N TRP A 93 -4.22 19.08 22.07
CA TRP A 93 -4.14 17.70 22.52
C TRP A 93 -3.32 17.60 23.80
N TYR A 94 -3.84 16.83 24.77
CA TYR A 94 -3.19 16.52 26.03
C TYR A 94 -3.09 15.01 26.18
N GLY A 95 -1.94 14.51 26.61
CA GLY A 95 -1.70 13.10 26.88
C GLY A 95 -1.17 12.92 28.30
N ARG A 96 -1.14 11.67 28.79
CA ARG A 96 -0.66 11.35 30.15
C ARG A 96 -1.42 12.08 31.26
N LEU A 97 -2.73 12.31 31.09
CA LEU A 97 -3.59 12.71 32.22
C LEU A 97 -3.73 11.52 33.17
N THR A 98 -2.87 11.46 34.17
CA THR A 98 -2.69 10.28 35.03
C THR A 98 -3.26 10.50 36.42
N THR A 99 -3.41 11.75 36.84
CA THR A 99 -3.90 12.12 38.17
C THR A 99 -5.30 12.71 38.10
N ARG A 100 -6.02 12.71 39.24
CA ARG A 100 -7.32 13.39 39.34
C ARG A 100 -7.18 14.91 39.23
N GLU A 101 -6.03 15.46 39.58
CA GLU A 101 -5.73 16.89 39.52
C GLU A 101 -5.71 17.38 38.07
N ASP A 102 -5.14 16.59 37.14
CA ASP A 102 -5.12 16.92 35.70
C ASP A 102 -6.54 17.16 35.16
N TYR A 103 -7.50 16.31 35.57
CA TYR A 103 -8.91 16.44 35.19
C TYR A 103 -9.63 17.56 35.96
N ALA A 104 -9.20 17.87 37.19
CA ALA A 104 -9.72 19.00 37.96
C ALA A 104 -9.38 20.33 37.29
N VAL A 105 -8.19 20.45 36.71
CA VAL A 105 -7.78 21.64 35.95
C VAL A 105 -8.69 21.86 34.72
N LEU A 106 -9.06 20.80 33.98
CA LEU A 106 -10.02 20.88 32.87
C LEU A 106 -11.44 21.26 33.34
N LEU A 107 -11.86 20.75 34.49
CA LEU A 107 -13.14 21.09 35.11
C LEU A 107 -13.18 22.56 35.55
N ASP A 108 -12.13 23.03 36.22
CA ASP A 108 -12.01 24.41 36.68
C ASP A 108 -11.90 25.40 35.52
N TRP A 109 -11.23 25.00 34.43
CA TRP A 109 -11.27 25.76 33.18
C TRP A 109 -12.70 25.93 32.64
N ALA A 110 -13.49 24.85 32.57
CA ALA A 110 -14.88 24.92 32.13
C ALA A 110 -15.74 25.79 33.07
N ARG A 111 -15.49 25.75 34.39
CA ARG A 111 -16.12 26.64 35.39
C ARG A 111 -15.76 28.10 35.15
N ARG A 112 -14.49 28.42 34.87
CA ARG A 112 -14.03 29.79 34.55
C ARG A 112 -14.67 30.31 33.27
N CYS A 113 -14.72 29.51 32.20
CA CYS A 113 -15.44 29.87 30.97
C CYS A 113 -16.92 30.21 31.26
N ARG A 114 -17.57 29.43 32.12
CA ARG A 114 -18.96 29.68 32.53
C ARG A 114 -19.11 30.95 33.37
N ALA A 115 -18.22 31.19 34.33
CA ALA A 115 -18.26 32.35 35.20
C ALA A 115 -18.02 33.67 34.45
N GLN A 116 -17.08 33.64 33.48
CA GLN A 116 -16.75 34.80 32.65
C GLN A 116 -17.76 35.04 31.53
N GLY A 117 -18.50 34.01 31.11
CA GLY A 117 -19.45 34.10 30.00
C GLY A 117 -18.78 34.17 28.62
N ASP A 118 -17.48 33.82 28.54
CA ASP A 118 -16.69 33.76 27.32
C ASP A 118 -15.58 32.68 27.48
N LEU A 119 -14.90 32.34 26.39
CA LEU A 119 -13.79 31.41 26.40
C LEU A 119 -12.56 32.03 27.07
N VAL A 120 -12.08 31.41 28.15
CA VAL A 120 -10.80 31.78 28.77
C VAL A 120 -9.64 30.98 28.16
N PRO A 121 -8.40 31.51 28.18
CA PRO A 121 -7.21 30.77 27.74
C PRO A 121 -7.11 29.40 28.40
N LEU A 122 -6.54 28.43 27.68
CA LEU A 122 -6.31 27.10 28.21
C LEU A 122 -5.38 27.17 29.44
N PRO A 123 -5.54 26.26 30.42
CA PRO A 123 -4.75 26.28 31.65
C PRO A 123 -3.28 25.98 31.37
N ALA A 124 -2.38 26.89 31.74
CA ALA A 124 -0.93 26.70 31.59
C ALA A 124 -0.40 25.53 32.42
N GLU A 125 -1.13 25.15 33.47
CA GLU A 125 -0.85 24.00 34.33
C GLU A 125 -0.81 22.68 33.53
N LEU A 126 -1.49 22.60 32.38
CA LEU A 126 -1.50 21.42 31.51
C LEU A 126 -0.52 21.52 30.33
N ASP A 127 0.26 22.60 30.20
CA ASP A 127 1.15 22.80 29.04
C ASP A 127 2.20 21.68 28.94
N HIS A 128 2.71 21.19 30.06
CA HIS A 128 3.66 20.06 30.11
C HIS A 128 3.06 18.71 29.67
N LEU A 129 1.73 18.61 29.58
CA LEU A 129 1.00 17.43 29.10
C LEU A 129 0.55 17.59 27.65
N ARG A 130 0.79 18.76 27.05
CA ARG A 130 0.43 19.05 25.67
C ARG A 130 1.34 18.26 24.72
N PHE A 131 0.76 17.69 23.67
CA PHE A 131 1.50 17.03 22.61
C PHE A 131 0.89 17.35 21.25
N GLU A 132 1.64 17.12 20.17
CA GLU A 132 1.11 17.20 18.82
C GLU A 132 0.79 15.79 18.30
N ARG A 133 -0.46 15.57 17.92
CA ARG A 133 -0.93 14.28 17.38
C ARG A 133 -0.39 13.99 15.98
N TRP A 134 0.04 15.04 15.30
CA TRP A 134 0.70 15.00 14.01
C TRP A 134 1.72 16.12 14.06
N PRO A 135 2.95 15.86 14.54
CA PRO A 135 3.97 16.89 14.45
C PRO A 135 4.01 17.35 13.00
N GLY A 136 3.92 18.66 12.78
CA GLY A 136 4.48 19.22 11.55
C GLY A 136 5.91 18.68 11.45
N ALA A 137 6.40 18.43 10.24
CA ALA A 137 7.68 17.77 9.98
C ALA A 137 8.93 18.41 10.64
N ASP A 138 8.77 19.42 11.50
CA ASP A 138 9.84 20.24 12.06
C ASP A 138 10.17 20.03 13.54
N ASP A 139 9.32 19.43 14.38
CA ASP A 139 9.54 19.45 15.85
C ASP A 139 9.58 18.08 16.55
N THR A 140 9.99 17.03 15.83
CA THR A 140 10.44 15.79 16.48
C THR A 140 11.97 15.76 16.52
N PRO A 141 12.63 15.83 17.68
CA PRO A 141 14.03 15.43 17.75
C PRO A 141 14.09 13.89 17.73
N LEU A 142 14.32 13.31 16.55
CA LEU A 142 14.61 11.89 16.30
C LEU A 142 15.70 11.80 15.19
N PRO A 143 16.48 10.71 15.14
CA PRO A 143 17.93 10.73 14.92
C PRO A 143 18.35 11.28 13.55
N ALA A 144 19.31 12.19 13.56
CA ALA A 144 19.81 12.92 12.39
C ALA A 144 20.65 12.07 11.41
N THR A 145 20.81 10.76 11.64
CA THR A 145 21.67 9.92 10.81
C THR A 145 20.98 8.60 10.47
N LEU A 146 20.91 8.31 9.17
CA LEU A 146 20.72 6.94 8.69
C LEU A 146 21.93 6.14 9.19
N ALA A 147 21.71 5.06 9.94
CA ALA A 147 22.78 4.18 10.40
C ALA A 147 23.28 3.32 9.22
N GLN A 148 24.02 3.93 8.30
CA GLN A 148 24.78 3.27 7.24
C GLN A 148 26.22 3.76 7.28
N ASP A 149 27.17 2.82 7.31
CA ASP A 149 28.59 3.12 7.14
C ASP A 149 28.90 3.39 5.66
N PRO A 150 29.96 4.17 5.35
CA PRO A 150 30.52 4.29 4.01
C PRO A 150 30.74 2.93 3.33
N ALA A 151 30.58 2.92 2.00
CA ALA A 151 30.84 1.74 1.20
C ALA A 151 31.35 2.08 -0.19
N ASP A 152 32.06 1.12 -0.79
CA ASP A 152 32.64 1.24 -2.13
C ASP A 152 31.56 1.48 -3.18
N ILE A 153 30.43 0.76 -3.09
CA ILE A 153 29.28 0.88 -4.00
C ILE A 153 28.03 1.28 -3.22
N VAL A 154 27.38 2.38 -3.61
CA VAL A 154 26.09 2.82 -3.05
C VAL A 154 25.01 2.83 -4.12
N LEU A 155 23.89 2.17 -3.85
CA LEU A 155 22.76 2.03 -4.76
C LEU A 155 21.53 2.78 -4.21
N LEU A 156 21.03 3.76 -4.95
CA LEU A 156 19.88 4.57 -4.57
C LEU A 156 18.73 4.35 -5.56
N THR A 157 17.52 4.12 -5.05
CA THR A 157 16.36 3.80 -5.91
C THR A 157 15.04 4.31 -5.35
N ALA A 158 14.08 4.62 -6.22
CA ALA A 158 12.69 4.86 -5.84
C ALA A 158 11.87 3.57 -5.61
N ALA A 159 12.43 2.38 -5.86
CA ALA A 159 11.70 1.11 -5.87
C ALA A 159 12.23 0.11 -4.82
N ASP A 160 11.40 -0.21 -3.81
CA ASP A 160 11.73 -1.22 -2.77
C ASP A 160 12.09 -2.60 -3.35
N THR A 161 11.50 -2.95 -4.50
CA THR A 161 11.75 -4.21 -5.19
C THR A 161 13.20 -4.35 -5.65
N GLU A 162 13.86 -3.24 -5.95
CA GLU A 162 15.28 -3.25 -6.34
C GLU A 162 16.18 -3.46 -5.13
N VAL A 163 15.89 -2.78 -4.01
CA VAL A 163 16.58 -3.01 -2.73
C VAL A 163 16.51 -4.49 -2.33
N LEU A 164 15.33 -5.10 -2.49
CA LEU A 164 15.14 -6.54 -2.29
C LEU A 164 16.01 -7.39 -3.23
N THR A 165 16.08 -7.02 -4.51
CA THR A 165 16.86 -7.75 -5.52
C THR A 165 18.35 -7.64 -5.24
N TRP A 166 18.83 -6.46 -4.85
CA TRP A 166 20.22 -6.21 -4.49
C TRP A 166 20.61 -6.92 -3.19
N SER A 167 19.70 -7.04 -2.23
CA SER A 167 19.89 -7.83 -1.01
C SER A 167 20.13 -9.30 -1.35
N ALA A 168 19.26 -9.89 -2.18
CA ALA A 168 19.42 -11.26 -2.65
C ALA A 168 20.70 -11.44 -3.49
N ALA A 169 21.04 -10.47 -4.34
CA ALA A 169 22.25 -10.52 -5.15
C ALA A 169 23.50 -10.45 -4.28
N ARG A 170 23.53 -9.58 -3.27
CA ARG A 170 24.66 -9.44 -2.34
C ARG A 170 24.94 -10.71 -1.57
N ALA A 171 23.90 -11.47 -1.22
CA ALA A 171 24.02 -12.78 -0.58
C ALA A 171 24.57 -13.88 -1.51
N SER A 172 24.48 -13.70 -2.83
CA SER A 172 25.03 -14.65 -3.83
C SER A 172 26.49 -14.35 -4.22
N LEU A 173 27.02 -13.19 -3.82
CA LEU A 173 28.38 -12.78 -4.15
C LEU A 173 29.41 -13.45 -3.21
N PRO A 174 30.65 -13.70 -3.67
CA PRO A 174 31.68 -14.34 -2.86
C PRO A 174 32.03 -13.57 -1.58
N ASP A 175 32.56 -14.29 -0.59
CA ASP A 175 33.17 -13.69 0.59
C ASP A 175 34.34 -12.78 0.20
N GLY A 176 34.46 -11.62 0.85
CA GLY A 176 35.46 -10.61 0.52
C GLY A 176 35.12 -9.71 -0.67
N PHE A 177 33.92 -9.84 -1.26
CA PHE A 177 33.42 -8.85 -2.21
C PHE A 177 33.33 -7.45 -1.57
N VAL A 178 33.50 -6.42 -2.39
CA VAL A 178 33.51 -5.00 -1.96
C VAL A 178 32.26 -4.61 -1.18
N SER A 179 32.37 -3.56 -0.38
CA SER A 179 31.26 -3.09 0.45
C SER A 179 30.15 -2.49 -0.41
N VAL A 180 28.90 -2.84 -0.13
CA VAL A 180 27.72 -2.38 -0.89
C VAL A 180 26.68 -1.83 0.08
N ARG A 181 26.10 -0.67 -0.23
CA ARG A 181 24.93 -0.12 0.48
C ARG A 181 23.80 0.12 -0.49
N ALA A 182 22.58 -0.01 0.01
CA ALA A 182 21.39 0.32 -0.76
C ALA A 182 20.41 1.12 0.06
N LEU A 183 19.71 2.07 -0.57
CA LEU A 183 18.72 2.88 0.10
C LEU A 183 17.59 3.29 -0.83
N ASN A 184 16.37 3.30 -0.30
CA ASN A 184 15.24 3.91 -1.00
C ASN A 184 15.31 5.44 -0.85
N LEU A 185 15.18 6.16 -1.97
CA LEU A 185 15.20 7.62 -2.04
C LEU A 185 14.16 8.30 -1.15
N ASP A 186 13.06 7.63 -0.82
CA ASP A 186 12.07 8.14 0.13
C ASP A 186 12.66 8.43 1.52
N ARG A 187 13.78 7.78 1.88
CA ARG A 187 14.52 8.04 3.13
C ARG A 187 15.38 9.29 3.08
N LEU A 188 15.64 9.81 1.88
CA LEU A 188 16.45 11.01 1.61
C LEU A 188 15.58 12.22 1.22
N ARG A 189 14.28 12.20 1.56
CA ARG A 189 13.37 13.32 1.28
C ARG A 189 13.59 14.51 2.20
N ASP A 190 14.04 14.26 3.42
CA ASP A 190 14.39 15.32 4.36
C ASP A 190 15.78 15.87 3.97
N PRO A 191 15.90 17.17 3.67
CA PRO A 191 17.17 17.79 3.32
C PRO A 191 18.25 17.58 4.39
N ARG A 192 17.91 17.57 5.68
CA ARG A 192 18.88 17.38 6.77
C ARG A 192 19.50 15.99 6.75
N VAL A 193 18.68 14.98 6.43
CA VAL A 193 19.13 13.59 6.31
C VAL A 193 19.96 13.40 5.05
N LEU A 194 19.58 14.07 3.96
CA LEU A 194 20.38 14.08 2.72
C LEU A 194 21.75 14.71 2.94
N ASP A 195 21.83 15.88 3.57
CA ASP A 195 23.09 16.57 3.85
C ASP A 195 24.01 15.69 4.69
N ALA A 196 23.49 15.11 5.78
CA ALA A 196 24.26 14.15 6.60
C ALA A 196 24.68 12.92 5.80
N TYR A 197 23.85 12.38 4.91
CA TYR A 197 24.19 11.21 4.11
C TYR A 197 25.22 11.50 3.01
N LEU A 198 25.22 12.73 2.46
CA LEU A 198 26.24 13.20 1.53
C LEU A 198 27.62 13.18 2.20
N ASP A 199 27.70 13.75 3.40
CA ASP A 199 28.92 13.84 4.18
C ASP A 199 29.31 12.49 4.79
N ASP A 200 28.42 11.79 5.49
CA ASP A 200 28.81 10.62 6.29
C ASP A 200 28.99 9.34 5.45
N VAL A 201 28.42 9.26 4.24
CA VAL A 201 28.37 8.02 3.45
C VAL A 201 28.81 8.23 2.01
N LEU A 202 28.21 9.19 1.29
CA LEU A 202 28.43 9.30 -0.16
C LEU A 202 29.82 9.85 -0.51
N GLN A 203 30.40 10.75 0.29
CA GLN A 203 31.70 11.35 -0.03
C GLN A 203 32.85 10.33 -0.08
N ASP A 204 32.73 9.26 0.70
CA ASP A 204 33.74 8.20 0.80
C ASP A 204 33.48 7.02 -0.16
N SER A 205 32.35 7.04 -0.86
CA SER A 205 32.02 6.02 -1.85
C SER A 205 32.87 6.13 -3.11
N ARG A 206 32.99 5.01 -3.84
CA ARG A 206 33.73 4.95 -5.11
C ARG A 206 32.79 4.89 -6.32
N VAL A 207 31.63 4.29 -6.14
CA VAL A 207 30.58 4.14 -7.14
C VAL A 207 29.22 4.46 -6.52
N ILE A 208 28.44 5.31 -7.17
CA ILE A 208 27.05 5.62 -6.83
C ILE A 208 26.17 5.32 -8.05
N VAL A 209 25.14 4.50 -7.87
CA VAL A 209 24.12 4.24 -8.88
C VAL A 209 22.79 4.77 -8.39
N ILE A 210 22.12 5.61 -9.19
CA ILE A 210 20.85 6.23 -8.83
C ILE A 210 19.79 5.87 -9.88
N ARG A 211 18.68 5.28 -9.44
CA ARG A 211 17.50 5.01 -10.28
C ARG A 211 16.32 5.91 -9.89
N LEU A 212 15.87 6.74 -10.82
CA LEU A 212 14.81 7.74 -10.61
C LEU A 212 13.53 7.42 -11.38
N LEU A 213 12.39 7.42 -10.69
CA LEU A 213 11.06 7.41 -11.31
C LEU A 213 10.61 8.85 -11.58
N GLY A 214 10.23 9.16 -12.82
CA GLY A 214 9.75 10.50 -13.22
C GLY A 214 10.84 11.49 -13.64
N GLY A 215 12.07 11.03 -13.85
CA GLY A 215 13.19 11.82 -14.38
C GLY A 215 13.65 12.96 -13.48
N LEU A 216 14.40 13.91 -14.05
CA LEU A 216 14.96 15.06 -13.31
C LEU A 216 13.90 15.91 -12.61
N GLY A 217 12.66 15.97 -13.12
CA GLY A 217 11.60 16.80 -12.55
C GLY A 217 11.19 16.39 -11.13
N TYR A 218 11.49 15.15 -10.72
CA TYR A 218 11.11 14.61 -9.42
C TYR A 218 12.17 14.83 -8.33
N TRP A 219 13.46 14.74 -8.67
CA TRP A 219 14.56 14.70 -7.69
C TRP A 219 15.78 15.54 -8.13
N ARG A 220 15.52 16.72 -8.71
CA ARG A 220 16.55 17.59 -9.32
C ARG A 220 17.64 18.03 -8.34
N GLU A 221 17.24 18.73 -7.28
CA GLU A 221 18.20 19.38 -6.37
C GLU A 221 19.12 18.38 -5.65
N PRO A 222 18.60 17.28 -5.05
CA PRO A 222 19.46 16.25 -4.47
C PRO A 222 20.41 15.61 -5.48
N LEU A 223 19.93 15.36 -6.70
CA LEU A 223 20.77 14.79 -7.75
C LEU A 223 21.90 15.73 -8.18
N GLU A 224 21.64 17.04 -8.22
CA GLU A 224 22.67 18.03 -8.53
C GLU A 224 23.75 18.09 -7.44
N GLN A 225 23.37 18.00 -6.17
CA GLN A 225 24.32 17.91 -5.06
C GLN A 225 25.20 16.66 -5.17
N ILE A 226 24.60 15.48 -5.41
CA ILE A 226 25.36 14.23 -5.59
C ILE A 226 26.25 14.29 -6.83
N HIS A 227 25.79 14.90 -7.92
CA HIS A 227 26.61 15.09 -9.12
C HIS A 227 27.85 15.95 -8.85
N LEU A 228 27.70 17.05 -8.11
CA LEU A 228 28.82 17.91 -7.73
C LEU A 228 29.80 17.19 -6.79
N LEU A 229 29.28 16.47 -5.80
CA LEU A 229 30.08 15.63 -4.90
C LEU A 229 30.89 14.60 -5.69
N ALA A 230 30.25 13.88 -6.61
CA ALA A 230 30.90 12.88 -7.43
C ALA A 230 32.01 13.46 -8.31
N ARG A 231 31.82 14.68 -8.85
CA ARG A 231 32.86 15.40 -9.61
C ARG A 231 34.03 15.82 -8.74
N ALA A 232 33.75 16.31 -7.52
CA ALA A 232 34.79 16.79 -6.60
C ALA A 232 35.65 15.65 -6.04
N HIS A 233 35.05 14.49 -5.77
CA HIS A 233 35.74 13.34 -5.15
C HIS A 233 36.14 12.25 -6.17
N GLY A 234 35.84 12.42 -7.46
CA GLY A 234 36.17 11.44 -8.51
C GLY A 234 35.36 10.15 -8.44
N ILE A 235 34.13 10.22 -7.93
CA ILE A 235 33.22 9.07 -7.76
C ILE A 235 32.59 8.71 -9.11
N ALA A 236 32.47 7.41 -9.42
CA ALA A 236 31.67 6.93 -10.54
C ALA A 236 30.18 7.09 -10.23
N LEU A 237 29.53 8.05 -10.85
CA LEU A 237 28.10 8.30 -10.74
C LEU A 237 27.40 7.78 -12.00
N VAL A 238 26.40 6.92 -11.79
CA VAL A 238 25.53 6.37 -12.83
C VAL A 238 24.09 6.75 -12.51
N CYS A 239 23.51 7.65 -13.32
CA CYS A 239 22.14 8.13 -13.16
C CYS A 239 21.24 7.51 -14.22
N LEU A 240 20.24 6.74 -13.80
CA LEU A 240 19.40 5.93 -14.68
C LEU A 240 17.91 6.21 -14.46
N PRO A 241 17.09 6.13 -15.52
CA PRO A 241 15.64 6.15 -15.37
C PRO A 241 15.16 4.85 -14.71
N GLY A 242 14.03 4.94 -14.02
CA GLY A 242 13.35 3.80 -13.39
C GLY A 242 12.56 2.93 -14.36
N ASP A 243 12.28 3.42 -15.58
CA ASP A 243 11.66 2.65 -16.66
C ASP A 243 12.72 2.14 -17.67
N ALA A 244 12.24 1.51 -18.75
CA ALA A 244 13.10 0.97 -19.81
C ALA A 244 13.37 1.97 -20.94
N GLN A 245 12.95 3.23 -20.81
CA GLN A 245 13.22 4.26 -21.80
C GLN A 245 14.51 4.99 -21.43
N PRO A 246 15.45 5.20 -22.37
CA PRO A 246 16.64 5.98 -22.10
C PRO A 246 16.26 7.44 -21.81
N ASP A 247 16.93 8.03 -20.81
CA ASP A 247 16.76 9.42 -20.42
C ASP A 247 18.08 10.18 -20.67
N PRO A 248 18.17 10.99 -21.74
CA PRO A 248 19.37 11.74 -22.07
C PRO A 248 19.79 12.73 -20.97
N ASP A 249 18.83 13.28 -20.22
CA ASP A 249 19.11 14.27 -19.19
C ASP A 249 19.78 13.60 -17.97
N LEU A 250 19.35 12.39 -17.61
CA LEU A 250 20.01 11.59 -16.58
C LEU A 250 21.38 11.08 -17.06
N ALA A 251 21.47 10.61 -18.30
CA ALA A 251 22.73 10.15 -18.89
C ALA A 251 23.80 11.26 -18.90
N ALA A 252 23.40 12.52 -19.14
CA ALA A 252 24.29 13.67 -19.10
C ALA A 252 24.87 13.98 -17.71
N ARG A 253 24.28 13.42 -16.63
CA ARG A 253 24.77 13.59 -15.24
C ARG A 253 25.63 12.45 -14.76
N CYS A 254 25.78 11.37 -15.54
CA CYS A 254 26.76 10.34 -15.26
C CYS A 254 28.19 10.93 -15.30
N THR A 255 29.07 10.46 -14.41
CA THR A 255 30.52 10.78 -14.46
C THR A 255 31.33 9.66 -15.11
N VAL A 256 30.70 8.51 -15.37
CA VAL A 256 31.31 7.37 -16.07
C VAL A 256 31.18 7.46 -17.60
N PRO A 257 32.00 6.72 -18.37
CA PRO A 257 31.80 6.58 -19.81
C PRO A 257 30.43 6.00 -20.15
N LEU A 258 29.83 6.49 -21.24
CA LEU A 258 28.50 6.05 -21.71
C LEU A 258 28.37 4.52 -21.87
N PRO A 259 29.38 3.77 -22.36
CA PRO A 259 29.28 2.31 -22.45
C PRO A 259 29.08 1.62 -21.10
N LEU A 260 29.68 2.13 -20.02
CA LEU A 260 29.49 1.58 -18.68
C LEU A 260 28.09 1.94 -18.14
N ALA A 261 27.63 3.18 -18.35
CA ALA A 261 26.28 3.58 -17.98
C ALA A 261 25.21 2.75 -18.71
N ASP A 262 25.38 2.50 -20.00
CA ASP A 262 24.49 1.64 -20.80
C ASP A 262 24.51 0.18 -20.31
N LEU A 263 25.68 -0.35 -19.96
CA LEU A 263 25.80 -1.71 -19.42
C LEU A 263 24.99 -1.85 -18.12
N VAL A 264 25.15 -0.91 -17.18
CA VAL A 264 24.40 -0.88 -15.91
C VAL A 264 22.90 -0.71 -16.17
N PHE A 265 22.53 0.19 -17.09
CA PHE A 265 21.14 0.38 -17.52
C PHE A 265 20.52 -0.94 -18.02
N ARG A 266 21.22 -1.67 -18.86
CA ARG A 266 20.75 -2.95 -19.41
C ARG A 266 20.59 -4.04 -18.35
N TYR A 267 21.47 -4.11 -17.34
CA TYR A 267 21.24 -5.00 -16.19
C TYR A 267 19.98 -4.62 -15.42
N CYS A 268 19.78 -3.33 -15.17
CA CYS A 268 18.59 -2.82 -14.49
C CYS A 268 17.29 -3.09 -15.28
N CYS A 269 17.33 -2.99 -16.62
CA CYS A 269 16.20 -3.32 -17.49
C CYS A 269 15.93 -4.83 -17.55
N ALA A 270 16.98 -5.65 -17.65
CA ALA A 270 16.85 -7.11 -17.64
C ALA A 270 16.22 -7.59 -16.32
N GLY A 271 16.70 -7.01 -15.21
CA GLY A 271 16.27 -7.28 -13.84
C GLY A 271 16.70 -8.66 -13.34
N GLY A 272 16.48 -8.91 -12.05
CA GLY A 272 16.68 -10.22 -11.44
C GLY A 272 17.99 -10.35 -10.68
N VAL A 273 18.02 -11.35 -9.80
CA VAL A 273 19.12 -11.54 -8.82
C VAL A 273 20.46 -11.80 -9.51
N SER A 274 20.50 -12.65 -10.54
CA SER A 274 21.72 -12.95 -11.29
C SER A 274 22.26 -11.74 -12.05
N ASN A 275 21.39 -10.99 -12.72
CA ASN A 275 21.77 -9.75 -13.41
C ASN A 275 22.24 -8.68 -12.43
N ALA A 276 21.62 -8.57 -11.25
CA ALA A 276 22.06 -7.64 -10.20
C ALA A 276 23.44 -8.02 -9.63
N ALA A 277 23.72 -9.32 -9.44
CA ALA A 277 25.04 -9.78 -9.02
C ALA A 277 26.11 -9.48 -10.08
N ALA A 278 25.83 -9.79 -11.35
CA ALA A 278 26.71 -9.48 -12.47
C ALA A 278 26.92 -7.98 -12.65
N MET A 279 25.90 -7.15 -12.41
CA MET A 279 26.01 -5.68 -12.41
C MET A 279 26.99 -5.20 -11.33
N LEU A 280 26.89 -5.74 -10.11
CA LEU A 280 27.81 -5.38 -9.02
C LEU A 280 29.26 -5.80 -9.34
N GLN A 281 29.45 -7.00 -9.89
CA GLN A 281 30.77 -7.46 -10.35
C GLN A 281 31.31 -6.57 -11.47
N ALA A 282 30.48 -6.20 -12.45
CA ALA A 282 30.87 -5.31 -13.54
C ALA A 282 31.30 -3.92 -13.03
N LEU A 283 30.56 -3.33 -12.09
CA LEU A 283 30.94 -2.05 -11.47
C LEU A 283 32.26 -2.16 -10.70
N SER A 284 32.45 -3.26 -9.97
CA SER A 284 33.67 -3.53 -9.21
C SER A 284 34.89 -3.74 -10.11
N ASP A 285 34.75 -4.51 -11.19
CA ASP A 285 35.85 -4.80 -12.12
C ASP A 285 36.24 -3.55 -12.92
N HIS A 286 35.26 -2.79 -13.42
CA HIS A 286 35.53 -1.58 -14.25
C HIS A 286 36.08 -0.40 -13.46
N TRP A 287 35.58 -0.15 -12.25
CA TRP A 287 35.90 1.08 -11.51
C TRP A 287 36.82 0.86 -10.31
N LEU A 288 36.73 -0.29 -9.64
CA LEU A 288 37.55 -0.61 -8.47
C LEU A 288 38.80 -1.43 -8.82
N GLY A 289 38.95 -1.81 -10.10
CA GLY A 289 40.11 -2.57 -10.59
C GLY A 289 40.19 -3.99 -10.05
N THR A 290 39.04 -4.56 -9.66
CA THR A 290 38.95 -5.96 -9.23
C THR A 290 38.85 -6.90 -10.43
N SER A 291 38.76 -8.21 -10.19
CA SER A 291 38.73 -9.23 -11.24
C SER A 291 37.83 -10.39 -10.85
N TRP A 292 36.60 -10.08 -10.44
CA TRP A 292 35.60 -11.09 -10.08
C TRP A 292 35.03 -11.80 -11.32
N GLY A 293 35.03 -11.12 -12.47
CA GLY A 293 34.39 -11.58 -13.69
C GLY A 293 32.88 -11.36 -13.63
N TYR A 294 32.27 -10.99 -14.75
CA TYR A 294 30.84 -10.73 -14.86
C TYR A 294 30.27 -11.27 -16.17
N GLU A 295 29.05 -11.81 -16.10
CA GLU A 295 28.29 -12.27 -17.28
C GLU A 295 27.50 -11.11 -17.89
N PRO A 296 27.35 -11.02 -19.22
CA PRO A 296 26.58 -9.96 -19.85
C PRO A 296 25.09 -9.98 -19.43
N PRO A 297 24.37 -8.84 -19.51
CA PRO A 297 22.95 -8.78 -19.13
C PRO A 297 22.11 -9.81 -19.88
N ALA A 298 21.46 -10.70 -19.14
CA ALA A 298 20.64 -11.77 -19.69
C ALA A 298 19.15 -11.38 -19.58
N PRO A 299 18.42 -11.21 -20.70
CA PRO A 299 17.02 -10.82 -20.66
C PRO A 299 16.18 -11.93 -20.00
N LEU A 300 15.31 -11.52 -19.08
CA LEU A 300 14.33 -12.41 -18.46
C LEU A 300 12.99 -12.31 -19.20
N PRO A 301 12.22 -13.43 -19.32
CA PRO A 301 10.95 -13.44 -20.04
C PRO A 301 10.01 -12.31 -19.58
N GLU A 302 9.32 -11.68 -20.53
CA GLU A 302 8.34 -10.63 -20.24
C GLU A 302 7.04 -11.21 -19.66
N THR A 303 6.63 -12.37 -20.17
CA THR A 303 5.52 -13.15 -19.64
C THR A 303 5.92 -14.60 -19.46
N GLY A 304 5.25 -15.32 -18.56
CA GLY A 304 5.50 -16.73 -18.37
C GLY A 304 4.61 -17.35 -17.30
N ILE A 305 4.71 -18.68 -17.17
CA ILE A 305 4.01 -19.44 -16.15
C ILE A 305 4.98 -19.67 -14.98
N TYR A 306 4.47 -19.52 -13.75
CA TYR A 306 5.22 -19.75 -12.52
C TYR A 306 4.57 -20.86 -11.69
N HIS A 307 5.39 -21.64 -10.99
CA HIS A 307 4.93 -22.56 -9.96
C HIS A 307 6.03 -22.75 -8.91
N PRO A 308 5.74 -22.73 -7.60
CA PRO A 308 6.76 -22.84 -6.55
C PRO A 308 7.55 -24.17 -6.60
N ASP A 309 6.90 -25.26 -7.03
CA ASP A 309 7.56 -26.58 -7.19
C ASP A 309 8.31 -26.75 -8.53
N HIS A 310 8.53 -25.68 -9.28
CA HIS A 310 9.30 -25.71 -10.52
C HIS A 310 10.36 -24.61 -10.54
N PRO A 311 11.63 -24.93 -10.82
CA PRO A 311 12.67 -23.91 -10.95
C PRO A 311 12.40 -23.01 -12.16
N GLY A 312 12.49 -21.69 -11.98
CA GLY A 312 12.36 -20.72 -13.07
C GLY A 312 10.92 -20.57 -13.58
N HIS A 313 10.77 -20.49 -14.91
CA HIS A 313 9.48 -20.35 -15.57
C HIS A 313 9.11 -21.64 -16.32
N LEU A 314 7.81 -21.83 -16.51
CA LEU A 314 7.20 -22.95 -17.21
C LEU A 314 6.68 -22.50 -18.59
N ASN A 315 6.62 -23.45 -19.53
CA ASN A 315 5.79 -23.32 -20.72
C ASN A 315 4.43 -24.02 -20.50
N LEU A 316 3.48 -23.77 -21.40
CA LEU A 316 2.11 -24.28 -21.24
C LEU A 316 2.02 -25.81 -21.33
N GLU A 317 2.87 -26.44 -22.12
CA GLU A 317 2.91 -27.90 -22.29
C GLU A 317 3.38 -28.58 -21.00
N THR A 318 4.50 -28.12 -20.42
CA THR A 318 5.02 -28.61 -19.15
C THR A 318 4.03 -28.37 -18.02
N TRP A 319 3.37 -27.20 -18.00
CA TRP A 319 2.33 -26.94 -17.00
C TRP A 319 1.15 -27.91 -17.13
N ARG A 320 0.64 -28.14 -18.36
CA ARG A 320 -0.43 -29.10 -18.61
C ARG A 320 -0.05 -30.53 -18.24
N GLY A 321 1.19 -30.94 -18.48
CA GLY A 321 1.65 -32.30 -18.18
C GLY A 321 1.88 -32.57 -16.69
N ARG A 322 2.20 -31.55 -15.89
CA ARG A 322 2.55 -31.71 -14.46
C ARG A 322 1.50 -31.25 -13.47
N PHE A 323 0.79 -30.16 -13.77
CA PHE A 323 -0.03 -29.44 -12.80
C PHE A 323 -1.51 -29.37 -13.18
N ARG A 324 -1.90 -29.87 -14.36
CA ARG A 324 -3.30 -29.91 -14.80
C ARG A 324 -3.87 -31.31 -14.69
N HIS A 325 -5.02 -31.41 -14.04
CA HIS A 325 -5.85 -32.60 -13.88
C HIS A 325 -7.21 -32.35 -14.57
N PRO A 326 -7.59 -33.16 -15.59
CA PRO A 326 -8.82 -32.94 -16.36
C PRO A 326 -10.11 -32.85 -15.55
N GLU A 327 -10.14 -33.48 -14.37
CA GLU A 327 -11.31 -33.54 -13.48
C GLU A 327 -11.47 -32.28 -12.60
N ARG A 328 -10.43 -31.42 -12.53
CA ARG A 328 -10.36 -30.27 -11.63
C ARG A 328 -10.58 -28.98 -12.40
N ALA A 329 -11.19 -28.01 -11.73
CA ALA A 329 -11.33 -26.68 -12.29
C ALA A 329 -9.99 -25.94 -12.27
N THR A 330 -9.73 -25.15 -13.31
CA THR A 330 -8.48 -24.38 -13.46
C THR A 330 -8.69 -22.93 -13.01
N ALA A 331 -7.91 -22.49 -12.04
CA ALA A 331 -7.85 -21.10 -11.61
C ALA A 331 -6.60 -20.41 -12.20
N ALA A 332 -6.80 -19.35 -12.98
CA ALA A 332 -5.69 -18.49 -13.37
C ALA A 332 -5.34 -17.53 -12.22
N LEU A 333 -4.05 -17.35 -11.95
CA LEU A 333 -3.56 -16.35 -10.99
C LEU A 333 -2.59 -15.41 -11.69
N VAL A 334 -3.02 -14.19 -11.96
CA VAL A 334 -2.21 -13.17 -12.64
C VAL A 334 -1.54 -12.24 -11.62
N PHE A 335 -0.24 -12.04 -11.77
CA PHE A 335 0.54 -11.13 -10.91
C PHE A 335 1.65 -10.40 -11.70
N TYR A 336 2.20 -9.33 -11.13
CA TYR A 336 3.24 -8.55 -11.81
C TYR A 336 4.56 -9.33 -11.96
N ARG A 337 5.18 -9.21 -13.13
CA ARG A 337 6.53 -9.71 -13.44
C ARG A 337 7.57 -9.26 -12.41
N SER A 338 7.43 -8.04 -11.89
CA SER A 338 8.34 -7.51 -10.86
C SER A 338 8.41 -8.41 -9.63
N HIS A 339 7.32 -9.04 -9.19
CA HIS A 339 7.36 -9.98 -8.07
C HIS A 339 8.17 -11.24 -8.39
N TRP A 340 8.04 -11.79 -9.61
CA TRP A 340 8.81 -12.96 -10.05
C TRP A 340 10.31 -12.66 -10.15
N VAL A 341 10.65 -11.56 -10.83
CA VAL A 341 12.04 -11.13 -11.03
C VAL A 341 12.75 -10.86 -9.70
N THR A 342 12.03 -10.31 -8.71
CA THR A 342 12.59 -9.92 -7.41
C THR A 342 12.52 -11.03 -6.36
N GLY A 343 11.93 -12.18 -6.69
CA GLY A 343 11.68 -13.27 -5.74
C GLY A 343 10.68 -12.93 -4.64
N ASN A 344 9.90 -11.85 -4.78
CA ASN A 344 8.89 -11.41 -3.83
C ASN A 344 7.57 -12.20 -4.02
N LEU A 345 7.69 -13.52 -3.92
CA LEU A 345 6.66 -14.47 -4.34
C LEU A 345 5.85 -15.08 -3.18
N ALA A 346 6.21 -14.82 -1.92
CA ALA A 346 5.55 -15.41 -0.77
C ALA A 346 4.00 -15.30 -0.79
N PRO A 347 3.39 -14.17 -1.18
CA PRO A 347 1.93 -14.12 -1.31
C PRO A 347 1.37 -14.88 -2.51
N VAL A 348 2.11 -14.94 -3.61
CA VAL A 348 1.74 -15.70 -4.80
C VAL A 348 1.78 -17.19 -4.45
N ASP A 349 2.84 -17.66 -3.79
CA ASP A 349 2.99 -19.03 -3.32
C ASP A 349 1.85 -19.40 -2.37
N ALA A 350 1.52 -18.54 -1.41
CA ALA A 350 0.41 -18.77 -0.49
C ALA A 350 -0.95 -18.88 -1.20
N LEU A 351 -1.20 -18.05 -2.22
CA LEU A 351 -2.40 -18.15 -3.05
C LEU A 351 -2.45 -19.43 -3.87
N ILE A 352 -1.33 -19.81 -4.50
CA ILE A 352 -1.21 -21.07 -5.26
C ILE A 352 -1.56 -22.24 -4.33
N ARG A 353 -0.89 -22.36 -3.18
CA ARG A 353 -1.15 -23.45 -2.23
C ARG A 353 -2.59 -23.47 -1.74
N ALA A 354 -3.15 -22.32 -1.36
CA ALA A 354 -4.51 -22.26 -0.85
C ALA A 354 -5.57 -22.66 -1.90
N LEU A 355 -5.31 -22.41 -3.19
CA LEU A 355 -6.15 -22.85 -4.30
C LEU A 355 -5.99 -24.35 -4.57
N GLU A 356 -4.76 -24.86 -4.58
CA GLU A 356 -4.44 -26.29 -4.76
C GLU A 356 -5.08 -27.17 -3.69
N GLU A 357 -4.97 -26.76 -2.42
CA GLU A 357 -5.62 -27.40 -1.27
C GLU A 357 -7.14 -27.51 -1.41
N ARG A 358 -7.75 -26.63 -2.22
CA ARG A 358 -9.20 -26.58 -2.48
C ARG A 358 -9.63 -27.35 -3.71
N GLY A 359 -8.73 -28.11 -4.34
CA GLY A 359 -9.12 -28.92 -5.49
C GLY A 359 -8.95 -28.24 -6.83
N LEU A 360 -8.29 -27.08 -6.91
CA LEU A 360 -8.09 -26.32 -8.15
C LEU A 360 -6.70 -26.57 -8.73
N ASP A 361 -6.60 -26.56 -10.06
CA ASP A 361 -5.32 -26.48 -10.75
C ASP A 361 -4.98 -25.01 -10.98
N VAL A 362 -3.76 -24.60 -10.64
CA VAL A 362 -3.39 -23.18 -10.66
C VAL A 362 -2.50 -22.88 -11.85
N LEU A 363 -3.00 -22.04 -12.76
CA LEU A 363 -2.23 -21.43 -13.84
C LEU A 363 -1.74 -20.05 -13.39
N ALA A 364 -0.61 -20.00 -12.67
CA ALA A 364 -0.05 -18.73 -12.22
C ALA A 364 0.80 -18.08 -13.32
N LEU A 365 0.43 -16.86 -13.72
CA LEU A 365 1.00 -16.12 -14.84
C LEU A 365 1.60 -14.81 -14.35
N PHE A 366 2.84 -14.54 -14.75
CA PHE A 366 3.48 -13.25 -14.52
C PHE A 366 3.57 -12.44 -15.82
N GLY A 367 3.41 -11.12 -15.71
CA GLY A 367 3.53 -10.20 -16.84
C GLY A 367 3.61 -8.73 -16.38
N PRO A 368 3.87 -7.78 -17.30
CA PRO A 368 3.91 -6.36 -16.94
C PRO A 368 2.54 -5.82 -16.53
N ASP A 369 1.47 -6.35 -17.12
CA ASP A 369 0.08 -6.01 -16.81
C ASP A 369 -0.87 -7.10 -17.34
N LEU A 370 -2.15 -7.01 -16.95
CA LEU A 370 -3.18 -7.96 -17.35
C LEU A 370 -3.50 -7.92 -18.85
N LYS A 371 -3.35 -6.76 -19.52
CA LYS A 371 -3.62 -6.61 -20.96
C LYS A 371 -2.61 -7.42 -21.78
N THR A 372 -1.34 -7.32 -21.43
CA THR A 372 -0.24 -8.06 -22.05
C THR A 372 -0.41 -9.56 -21.84
N LEU A 373 -0.85 -9.98 -20.65
CA LEU A 373 -1.13 -11.38 -20.36
C LEU A 373 -2.33 -11.94 -21.13
N LEU A 374 -3.38 -11.16 -21.33
CA LEU A 374 -4.51 -11.53 -22.19
C LEU A 374 -4.06 -11.71 -23.65
N ALA A 375 -3.13 -10.87 -24.12
CA ALA A 375 -2.55 -10.97 -25.46
C ALA A 375 -1.52 -12.11 -25.61
N SER A 376 -1.01 -12.68 -24.52
CA SER A 376 0.07 -13.70 -24.56
C SER A 376 -0.38 -15.07 -25.10
N GLY A 377 -1.68 -15.33 -25.18
CA GLY A 377 -2.24 -16.64 -25.53
C GLY A 377 -2.17 -17.69 -24.41
N LEU A 378 -1.49 -17.42 -23.29
CA LEU A 378 -1.37 -18.37 -22.17
C LEU A 378 -2.72 -18.68 -21.49
N LEU A 379 -3.64 -17.71 -21.48
CA LEU A 379 -4.99 -17.84 -20.92
C LEU A 379 -5.97 -18.60 -21.84
N ALA A 380 -5.61 -18.85 -23.10
CA ALA A 380 -6.42 -19.64 -24.02
C ALA A 380 -6.50 -21.14 -23.64
N ALA A 381 -5.82 -21.55 -22.57
CA ALA A 381 -5.80 -22.91 -22.08
C ALA A 381 -7.13 -23.41 -21.47
N GLY A 382 -8.11 -22.52 -21.32
CA GLY A 382 -9.39 -22.80 -20.67
C GLY A 382 -9.25 -22.68 -19.15
N ILE A 383 -9.99 -21.75 -18.57
CA ILE A 383 -9.99 -21.45 -17.12
C ILE A 383 -11.42 -21.32 -16.63
N ASP A 384 -11.63 -21.51 -15.32
CA ASP A 384 -12.96 -21.43 -14.70
C ASP A 384 -13.12 -20.19 -13.82
N VAL A 385 -12.00 -19.62 -13.36
CA VAL A 385 -11.94 -18.39 -12.57
C VAL A 385 -10.59 -17.72 -12.77
N LEU A 386 -10.58 -16.39 -12.84
CA LEU A 386 -9.36 -15.58 -12.90
C LEU A 386 -9.20 -14.80 -11.60
N LEU A 387 -8.08 -15.00 -10.91
CA LEU A 387 -7.62 -14.14 -9.84
C LEU A 387 -6.56 -13.21 -10.40
N THR A 388 -6.66 -11.91 -10.11
CA THR A 388 -5.62 -10.95 -10.47
C THR A 388 -5.17 -10.14 -9.26
N THR A 389 -3.86 -9.97 -9.15
CA THR A 389 -3.21 -9.08 -8.17
C THR A 389 -2.65 -7.82 -8.83
N THR A 390 -2.87 -7.63 -10.13
CA THR A 390 -2.41 -6.42 -10.84
C THR A 390 -3.30 -5.25 -10.46
N SER A 391 -2.67 -4.15 -10.09
CA SER A 391 -3.30 -2.85 -9.89
C SER A 391 -3.71 -2.23 -11.23
N PHE A 392 -4.62 -1.26 -11.19
CA PHE A 392 -5.14 -0.51 -12.35
C PHE A 392 -6.11 -1.27 -13.27
N SER A 393 -6.82 -0.49 -14.08
CA SER A 393 -7.72 -0.97 -15.14
C SER A 393 -6.94 -1.37 -16.39
N ILE A 394 -7.45 -2.37 -17.13
CA ILE A 394 -6.95 -2.76 -18.45
C ILE A 394 -7.03 -1.58 -19.44
N ALA A 395 -8.05 -0.73 -19.32
CA ALA A 395 -8.26 0.42 -20.18
C ALA A 395 -7.28 1.58 -19.90
N SER A 396 -6.62 1.59 -18.74
CA SER A 396 -5.64 2.63 -18.36
C SER A 396 -4.22 2.36 -18.88
N GLY A 397 -3.97 1.22 -19.55
CA GLY A 397 -2.66 0.88 -20.09
C GLY A 397 -2.25 1.75 -21.28
N ASN A 398 -0.93 1.99 -21.43
CA ASN A 398 -0.32 2.80 -22.49
C ASN A 398 -0.95 2.51 -23.88
N GLN A 399 -1.38 3.58 -24.54
CA GLN A 399 -1.92 3.56 -25.91
C GLN A 399 -0.86 3.18 -26.98
N ASN A 400 0.40 3.00 -26.58
CA ASN A 400 1.55 2.78 -27.49
C ASN A 400 1.78 1.30 -27.87
N ALA A 401 1.00 0.34 -27.36
CA ALA A 401 1.04 -1.01 -27.88
C ALA A 401 0.21 -1.08 -29.17
N ALA A 402 0.88 -1.18 -30.32
CA ALA A 402 0.26 -1.41 -31.62
C ALA A 402 -0.84 -2.49 -31.49
N ALA A 403 -2.04 -2.18 -31.99
CA ALA A 403 -3.18 -3.07 -31.92
C ALA A 403 -2.87 -4.37 -32.69
N ALA A 404 -2.47 -5.42 -31.95
CA ALA A 404 -2.41 -6.76 -32.49
C ALA A 404 -3.84 -7.23 -32.82
N PRO A 405 -4.07 -7.88 -33.97
CA PRO A 405 -5.39 -8.39 -34.31
C PRO A 405 -5.78 -9.52 -33.34
N GLN A 406 -7.01 -9.48 -32.81
CA GLN A 406 -7.60 -10.43 -31.85
C GLN A 406 -6.92 -10.50 -30.47
N GLN A 407 -7.00 -9.40 -29.71
CA GLN A 407 -6.73 -9.46 -28.27
C GLN A 407 -7.93 -10.09 -27.55
N LEU A 408 -7.70 -11.19 -26.85
CA LEU A 408 -8.67 -11.81 -25.94
C LEU A 408 -9.09 -10.78 -24.88
N SER A 409 -10.37 -10.44 -24.81
CA SER A 409 -10.89 -9.55 -23.78
C SER A 409 -11.30 -10.34 -22.52
N LEU A 410 -11.53 -9.64 -21.40
CA LEU A 410 -12.13 -10.28 -20.22
C LEU A 410 -13.52 -10.85 -20.53
N GLY A 411 -14.27 -10.22 -21.44
CA GLY A 411 -15.58 -10.70 -21.87
C GLY A 411 -15.50 -12.01 -22.66
N ASP A 412 -14.46 -12.18 -23.47
CA ASP A 412 -14.25 -13.41 -24.25
C ASP A 412 -13.87 -14.61 -23.38
N LEU A 413 -13.28 -14.37 -22.20
CA LEU A 413 -12.99 -15.42 -21.22
C LEU A 413 -14.27 -15.96 -20.56
N ASP A 414 -15.30 -15.12 -20.38
CA ASP A 414 -16.58 -15.46 -19.75
C ASP A 414 -16.43 -16.19 -18.40
N VAL A 415 -15.49 -15.71 -17.57
CA VAL A 415 -15.20 -16.26 -16.23
C VAL A 415 -15.23 -15.17 -15.16
N PRO A 416 -15.53 -15.51 -13.89
CA PRO A 416 -15.43 -14.57 -12.79
C PRO A 416 -13.99 -14.07 -12.63
N VAL A 417 -13.82 -12.75 -12.57
CA VAL A 417 -12.52 -12.09 -12.35
C VAL A 417 -12.48 -11.53 -10.93
N LEU A 418 -11.63 -12.09 -10.09
CA LEU A 418 -11.49 -11.73 -8.67
C LEU A 418 -10.24 -10.86 -8.47
N GLN A 419 -10.41 -9.67 -7.91
CA GLN A 419 -9.29 -8.82 -7.52
C GLN A 419 -8.81 -9.22 -6.13
N ALA A 420 -7.57 -9.72 -6.03
CA ALA A 420 -6.88 -10.01 -4.78
C ALA A 420 -5.82 -8.92 -4.52
N ILE A 421 -5.94 -8.19 -3.40
CA ILE A 421 -5.23 -6.92 -3.23
C ILE A 421 -3.91 -7.12 -2.50
N PHE A 422 -2.82 -6.64 -3.10
CA PHE A 422 -1.51 -6.52 -2.45
C PHE A 422 -1.37 -5.12 -1.87
N CYS A 423 -1.63 -4.97 -0.57
CA CYS A 423 -1.69 -3.67 0.08
C CYS A 423 -0.30 -3.06 0.24
N SER A 424 -0.14 -1.80 -0.15
CA SER A 424 1.14 -1.10 -0.08
C SER A 424 1.54 -0.68 1.34
N SER A 425 0.62 -0.75 2.30
CA SER A 425 0.89 -0.49 3.72
C SER A 425 1.23 -1.77 4.49
N SER A 426 1.78 -1.62 5.69
CA SER A 426 2.00 -2.72 6.62
C SER A 426 0.69 -3.24 7.21
N GLU A 427 0.73 -4.48 7.68
CA GLU A 427 -0.46 -5.11 8.26
C GLU A 427 -0.98 -4.35 9.48
N ASN A 428 -0.06 -3.85 10.33
CA ASN A 428 -0.43 -3.08 11.52
C ASN A 428 -1.12 -1.76 11.16
N VAL A 429 -0.63 -1.05 10.14
CA VAL A 429 -1.24 0.19 9.66
C VAL A 429 -2.63 -0.08 9.09
N TRP A 430 -2.77 -1.12 8.26
CA TRP A 430 -4.05 -1.53 7.71
C TRP A 430 -5.05 -1.95 8.80
N ALA A 431 -4.61 -2.74 9.79
CA ALA A 431 -5.46 -3.23 10.88
C ALA A 431 -5.94 -2.10 11.81
N ALA A 432 -5.11 -1.07 12.01
CA ALA A 432 -5.46 0.11 12.80
C ALA A 432 -6.35 1.11 12.03
N ASN A 433 -6.36 1.04 10.70
CA ASN A 433 -7.13 1.95 9.84
C ASN A 433 -8.56 1.45 9.65
N ILE A 434 -9.54 2.20 10.18
CA ILE A 434 -10.98 1.89 10.00
C ILE A 434 -11.38 1.91 8.52
N ALA A 435 -10.74 2.73 7.69
CA ALA A 435 -10.98 2.74 6.24
C ALA A 435 -10.31 1.54 5.52
N GLY A 436 -9.46 0.78 6.20
CA GLY A 436 -8.70 -0.33 5.64
C GLY A 436 -7.57 0.16 4.72
N LEU A 437 -7.85 0.29 3.43
CA LEU A 437 -6.85 0.66 2.42
C LEU A 437 -6.51 2.16 2.47
N SER A 438 -5.27 2.49 2.06
CA SER A 438 -4.88 3.88 1.82
C SER A 438 -5.65 4.46 0.62
N PRO A 439 -5.80 5.79 0.50
CA PRO A 439 -6.47 6.40 -0.66
C PRO A 439 -5.87 5.98 -2.01
N ARG A 440 -4.53 5.81 -2.06
CA ARG A 440 -3.82 5.31 -3.24
C ARG A 440 -4.21 3.87 -3.56
N ASP A 441 -4.17 2.98 -2.56
CA ASP A 441 -4.53 1.58 -2.76
C ASP A 441 -5.99 1.42 -3.15
N LEU A 442 -6.90 2.20 -2.57
CA LEU A 442 -8.31 2.20 -2.90
C LEU A 442 -8.55 2.60 -4.36
N ALA A 443 -7.91 3.68 -4.82
CA ALA A 443 -8.02 4.10 -6.22
C ALA A 443 -7.48 3.02 -7.17
N MET A 444 -6.28 2.49 -6.89
CA MET A 444 -5.56 1.58 -7.79
C MET A 444 -6.07 0.14 -7.78
N ASN A 445 -6.56 -0.36 -6.64
CA ASN A 445 -6.95 -1.77 -6.46
C ASN A 445 -8.46 -1.99 -6.32
N VAL A 446 -9.26 -0.93 -6.17
CA VAL A 446 -10.72 -1.03 -6.04
C VAL A 446 -11.40 -0.23 -7.14
N ALA A 447 -11.32 1.10 -7.09
CA ALA A 447 -12.11 1.96 -7.98
C ALA A 447 -11.79 1.74 -9.46
N LEU A 448 -10.50 1.69 -9.85
CA LEU A 448 -10.12 1.45 -11.24
C LEU A 448 -10.46 0.02 -11.70
N PRO A 449 -10.12 -1.06 -10.96
CA PRO A 449 -10.55 -2.42 -11.30
C PRO A 449 -12.07 -2.64 -11.38
N GLU A 450 -12.88 -1.87 -10.65
CA GLU A 450 -14.36 -1.95 -10.76
C GLU A 450 -14.86 -1.55 -12.16
N PHE A 451 -14.21 -0.62 -12.84
CA PHE A 451 -14.55 -0.26 -14.23
C PHE A 451 -14.31 -1.41 -15.22
N ASP A 452 -13.43 -2.35 -14.91
CA ASP A 452 -13.20 -3.56 -15.71
C ASP A 452 -14.21 -4.68 -15.39
N GLY A 453 -15.13 -4.46 -14.44
CA GLY A 453 -16.08 -5.47 -13.99
C GLY A 453 -15.48 -6.53 -13.05
N ARG A 454 -14.31 -6.26 -12.45
CA ARG A 454 -13.69 -7.20 -11.50
C ARG A 454 -14.45 -7.23 -10.18
N VAL A 455 -14.63 -8.41 -9.61
CA VAL A 455 -15.20 -8.61 -8.28
C VAL A 455 -14.12 -8.33 -7.24
N ILE A 456 -14.29 -7.25 -6.48
CA ILE A 456 -13.35 -6.85 -5.44
C ILE A 456 -13.48 -7.80 -4.24
N THR A 457 -12.37 -8.40 -3.82
CA THR A 457 -12.33 -9.31 -2.66
C THR A 457 -11.78 -8.62 -1.42
N THR A 458 -10.51 -8.80 -1.09
CA THR A 458 -9.86 -8.23 0.09
C THR A 458 -8.34 -8.12 -0.09
N ALA A 459 -7.68 -7.45 0.85
CA ALA A 459 -6.22 -7.43 0.96
C ALA A 459 -5.73 -8.80 1.45
N VAL A 460 -4.87 -9.44 0.66
CA VAL A 460 -4.29 -10.77 0.95
C VAL A 460 -2.83 -10.68 1.40
N SER A 461 -2.17 -9.56 1.13
CA SER A 461 -0.78 -9.33 1.52
C SER A 461 -0.50 -7.88 1.88
N PHE A 462 0.54 -7.68 2.69
CA PHE A 462 0.94 -6.39 3.25
C PHE A 462 2.45 -6.20 3.14
N LYS A 463 2.90 -4.96 2.95
CA LYS A 463 4.33 -4.63 2.97
C LYS A 463 4.85 -4.55 4.40
N ASN A 464 5.66 -5.52 4.80
CA ASN A 464 6.29 -5.53 6.12
C ASN A 464 7.82 -5.53 5.96
N THR A 465 8.50 -4.84 6.88
CA THR A 465 9.95 -4.99 7.07
C THR A 465 10.21 -6.37 7.66
N LEU A 466 10.90 -7.24 6.92
CA LEU A 466 11.25 -8.57 7.43
C LEU A 466 12.45 -8.50 8.37
N ALA A 467 13.48 -7.76 7.97
CA ALA A 467 14.73 -7.60 8.69
C ALA A 467 15.51 -6.40 8.14
N HIS A 468 16.43 -5.89 8.96
CA HIS A 468 17.53 -5.08 8.51
C HIS A 468 18.57 -6.00 7.84
N ASP A 469 18.89 -5.75 6.58
CA ASP A 469 19.96 -6.48 5.89
C ASP A 469 21.30 -5.96 6.40
N PRO A 470 22.12 -6.78 7.09
CA PRO A 470 23.39 -6.30 7.65
C PRO A 470 24.44 -6.01 6.57
N SER A 471 24.33 -6.63 5.38
CA SER A 471 25.28 -6.43 4.28
C SER A 471 25.03 -5.11 3.57
N LEU A 472 23.76 -4.77 3.35
CA LEU A 472 23.34 -3.50 2.73
C LEU A 472 23.07 -2.39 3.75
N GLN A 473 23.00 -2.72 5.03
CA GLN A 473 22.63 -1.86 6.15
C GLN A 473 21.31 -1.11 5.91
N THR A 474 20.29 -1.81 5.41
CA THR A 474 19.01 -1.19 5.05
C THR A 474 17.83 -2.09 5.35
N GLU A 475 16.65 -1.49 5.51
CA GLU A 475 15.41 -2.24 5.69
C GLU A 475 14.97 -2.85 4.35
N VAL A 476 14.82 -4.17 4.32
CA VAL A 476 14.30 -4.87 3.14
C VAL A 476 12.81 -5.16 3.33
N LEU A 477 11.99 -4.49 2.51
CA LEU A 477 10.55 -4.66 2.49
C LEU A 477 10.15 -5.85 1.60
N ARG A 478 9.24 -6.69 2.08
CA ARG A 478 8.60 -7.74 1.28
C ARG A 478 7.10 -7.76 1.51
N TYR A 479 6.37 -8.31 0.53
CA TYR A 479 4.96 -8.61 0.74
C TYR A 479 4.83 -9.90 1.55
N GLN A 480 4.12 -9.83 2.67
CA GLN A 480 3.81 -11.00 3.49
C GLN A 480 2.33 -11.35 3.33
N PRO A 481 2.00 -12.63 3.03
CA PRO A 481 0.62 -13.07 2.98
C PRO A 481 0.00 -13.09 4.36
N ARG A 482 -1.30 -12.80 4.43
CA ARG A 482 -2.11 -12.97 5.63
C ARG A 482 -3.03 -14.19 5.46
N ALA A 483 -2.78 -15.24 6.23
CA ALA A 483 -3.33 -16.58 5.98
C ALA A 483 -4.87 -16.65 5.94
N ASP A 484 -5.56 -15.98 6.86
CA ASP A 484 -7.03 -15.91 6.90
C ASP A 484 -7.61 -15.27 5.62
N ARG A 485 -6.96 -14.23 5.10
CA ARG A 485 -7.37 -13.51 3.88
C ARG A 485 -7.09 -14.30 2.61
N VAL A 486 -5.92 -14.92 2.52
CA VAL A 486 -5.58 -15.85 1.42
C VAL A 486 -6.60 -16.99 1.36
N ALA A 487 -6.89 -17.63 2.51
CA ALA A 487 -7.87 -18.70 2.60
C ALA A 487 -9.30 -18.25 2.21
N HIS A 488 -9.67 -17.00 2.56
CA HIS A 488 -10.94 -16.41 2.18
C HIS A 488 -11.07 -16.23 0.65
N VAL A 489 -10.06 -15.63 0.01
CA VAL A 489 -10.05 -15.40 -1.44
C VAL A 489 -10.01 -16.73 -2.21
N ALA A 490 -9.17 -17.67 -1.79
CA ALA A 490 -9.13 -19.00 -2.40
C ALA A 490 -10.48 -19.73 -2.27
N GLY A 491 -11.18 -19.56 -1.13
CA GLY A 491 -12.53 -20.08 -0.95
C GLY A 491 -13.59 -19.40 -1.82
N LEU A 492 -13.44 -18.11 -2.13
CA LEU A 492 -14.31 -17.43 -3.11
C LEU A 492 -14.06 -17.97 -4.50
N ALA A 493 -12.80 -18.11 -4.91
CA ALA A 493 -12.42 -18.65 -6.21
C ALA A 493 -12.97 -20.06 -6.44
N SER A 494 -12.83 -20.96 -5.46
CA SER A 494 -13.33 -22.32 -5.57
C SER A 494 -14.87 -22.38 -5.67
N ARG A 495 -15.58 -21.49 -4.97
CA ARG A 495 -17.05 -21.39 -5.06
C ARG A 495 -17.51 -20.86 -6.42
N TRP A 496 -16.81 -19.87 -6.96
CA TRP A 496 -17.07 -19.33 -8.29
C TRP A 496 -16.82 -20.36 -9.40
N ALA A 497 -15.68 -21.06 -9.35
CA ALA A 497 -15.38 -22.15 -10.27
C ALA A 497 -16.43 -23.27 -10.20
N ARG A 498 -16.84 -23.66 -8.98
CA ARG A 498 -17.90 -24.66 -8.78
C ARG A 498 -19.25 -24.22 -9.33
N LEU A 499 -19.60 -22.93 -9.26
CA LEU A 499 -20.88 -22.43 -9.77
C LEU A 499 -21.02 -22.67 -11.28
N ARG A 500 -19.92 -22.61 -12.02
CA ARG A 500 -19.87 -22.87 -13.48
C ARG A 500 -20.16 -24.34 -13.81
N SER A 501 -19.61 -25.27 -13.04
CA SER A 501 -19.76 -26.71 -13.28
C SER A 501 -21.01 -27.34 -12.65
N THR A 502 -21.64 -26.67 -11.67
CA THR A 502 -22.85 -27.20 -11.02
C THR A 502 -24.05 -27.12 -11.97
N PRO A 503 -24.78 -28.21 -12.22
CA PRO A 503 -26.02 -28.16 -13.01
C PRO A 503 -27.10 -27.28 -12.36
N ASN A 504 -27.93 -26.61 -13.15
CA ASN A 504 -28.92 -25.64 -12.62
C ASN A 504 -29.86 -26.25 -11.56
N GLY A 505 -30.35 -27.48 -11.76
CA GLY A 505 -31.22 -28.15 -10.78
C GLY A 505 -30.54 -28.53 -9.45
N GLN A 506 -29.22 -28.37 -9.33
CA GLN A 506 -28.47 -28.59 -8.09
C GLN A 506 -28.00 -27.27 -7.45
N LYS A 507 -28.22 -26.13 -8.12
CA LYS A 507 -27.85 -24.82 -7.59
C LYS A 507 -28.88 -24.37 -6.57
N ARG A 508 -28.42 -24.12 -5.34
CA ARG A 508 -29.26 -23.59 -4.26
C ARG A 508 -29.06 -22.08 -4.17
N ILE A 509 -30.11 -21.31 -4.44
CA ILE A 509 -30.09 -19.85 -4.46
C ILE A 509 -30.81 -19.31 -3.24
N ALA A 510 -30.16 -18.42 -2.49
CA ALA A 510 -30.79 -17.66 -1.41
C ALA A 510 -31.07 -16.23 -1.91
N ILE A 511 -32.32 -15.78 -1.78
CA ILE A 511 -32.73 -14.42 -2.13
C ILE A 511 -33.02 -13.65 -0.85
N LEU A 512 -32.24 -12.60 -0.58
CA LEU A 512 -32.33 -11.80 0.64
C LEU A 512 -33.15 -10.53 0.38
N LEU A 513 -34.27 -10.37 1.10
CA LEU A 513 -35.11 -9.18 1.02
C LEU A 513 -34.79 -8.21 2.17
N ALA A 514 -34.37 -7.00 1.83
CA ALA A 514 -34.05 -5.98 2.82
C ALA A 514 -35.29 -5.52 3.58
N ASN A 515 -35.18 -5.33 4.90
CA ASN A 515 -36.25 -4.83 5.75
C ASN A 515 -35.72 -3.75 6.70
N TYR A 516 -35.24 -2.63 6.12
CA TYR A 516 -34.77 -1.48 6.88
C TYR A 516 -35.45 -0.19 6.45
N PRO A 517 -35.94 0.64 7.39
CA PRO A 517 -36.22 0.32 8.80
C PRO A 517 -37.30 -0.76 8.90
N SER A 518 -37.20 -1.62 9.92
CA SER A 518 -37.96 -2.87 10.13
C SER A 518 -39.45 -2.66 10.41
N LYS A 519 -40.17 -2.16 9.41
CA LYS A 519 -41.63 -2.04 9.38
C LYS A 519 -42.17 -3.03 8.37
N ASN A 520 -43.28 -3.71 8.66
CA ASN A 520 -43.90 -4.69 7.75
C ASN A 520 -44.21 -4.11 6.36
N ALA A 521 -44.52 -2.81 6.28
CA ALA A 521 -44.76 -2.10 5.01
C ALA A 521 -43.49 -1.89 4.15
N ARG A 522 -42.30 -2.25 4.64
CA ARG A 522 -41.00 -2.06 3.98
C ARG A 522 -40.23 -3.37 3.75
N VAL A 523 -40.91 -4.50 3.87
CA VAL A 523 -40.32 -5.80 3.50
C VAL A 523 -39.99 -5.78 2.01
N GLY A 524 -38.72 -6.02 1.68
CA GLY A 524 -38.23 -5.93 0.30
C GLY A 524 -38.09 -4.50 -0.20
N ASN A 525 -37.92 -3.49 0.66
CA ASN A 525 -37.77 -2.11 0.20
C ASN A 525 -36.51 -1.94 -0.68
N ALA A 526 -36.70 -1.59 -1.95
CA ALA A 526 -35.65 -1.28 -2.92
C ALA A 526 -36.02 -0.01 -3.70
N VAL A 527 -35.09 0.94 -3.81
CA VAL A 527 -35.36 2.25 -4.41
C VAL A 527 -35.57 2.10 -5.92
N GLY A 528 -36.74 2.52 -6.41
CA GLY A 528 -37.05 2.49 -7.84
C GLY A 528 -37.34 1.10 -8.41
N LEU A 529 -37.51 0.08 -7.57
CA LEU A 529 -37.76 -1.30 -7.97
C LEU A 529 -39.04 -1.84 -7.33
N ASP A 530 -39.93 -2.42 -8.12
CA ASP A 530 -41.05 -3.23 -7.61
C ASP A 530 -40.50 -4.61 -7.20
N THR A 531 -40.11 -4.74 -5.93
CA THR A 531 -39.43 -5.94 -5.43
C THR A 531 -40.30 -7.20 -5.52
N PRO A 532 -41.59 -7.21 -5.11
CA PRO A 532 -42.44 -8.39 -5.29
C PRO A 532 -42.59 -8.81 -6.77
N ALA A 533 -42.84 -7.86 -7.67
CA ALA A 533 -42.98 -8.17 -9.10
C ALA A 533 -41.66 -8.69 -9.68
N SER A 534 -40.54 -8.07 -9.33
CA SER A 534 -39.19 -8.46 -9.76
C SER A 534 -38.81 -9.85 -9.25
N LEU A 535 -39.14 -10.16 -7.99
CA LEU A 535 -38.93 -11.49 -7.41
C LEU A 535 -39.76 -12.54 -8.14
N HIS A 536 -41.03 -12.27 -8.41
CA HIS A 536 -41.88 -13.19 -9.17
C HIS A 536 -41.32 -13.46 -10.57
N ALA A 537 -40.87 -12.41 -11.29
CA ALA A 537 -40.25 -12.53 -12.60
C ALA A 537 -38.95 -13.36 -12.55
N LEU A 538 -38.08 -13.10 -11.55
CA LEU A 538 -36.84 -13.84 -11.34
C LEU A 538 -37.11 -15.33 -11.06
N LEU A 539 -38.04 -15.65 -10.16
CA LEU A 539 -38.37 -17.04 -9.82
C LEU A 539 -38.91 -17.81 -11.02
N ARG A 540 -39.74 -17.17 -11.87
CA ARG A 540 -40.20 -17.77 -13.13
C ARG A 540 -39.04 -18.01 -14.09
N ALA A 541 -38.16 -17.04 -14.29
CA ALA A 541 -37.00 -17.18 -15.16
C ALA A 541 -36.03 -18.28 -14.69
N LEU A 542 -35.83 -18.41 -13.37
CA LEU A 542 -35.03 -19.48 -12.77
C LEU A 542 -35.65 -20.85 -13.05
N ARG A 543 -36.95 -21.02 -12.77
CA ARG A 543 -37.66 -22.28 -13.06
C ARG A 543 -37.58 -22.64 -14.55
N ASP A 544 -37.85 -21.67 -15.43
CA ASP A 544 -37.84 -21.88 -16.88
C ASP A 544 -36.41 -22.20 -17.40
N SER A 545 -35.36 -21.84 -16.63
CA SER A 545 -33.95 -22.18 -16.88
C SER A 545 -33.49 -23.48 -16.20
N GLY A 546 -34.40 -24.25 -15.59
CA GLY A 546 -34.13 -25.56 -14.99
C GLY A 546 -33.54 -25.53 -13.57
N TYR A 547 -33.75 -24.45 -12.83
CA TYR A 547 -33.50 -24.40 -11.38
C TYR A 547 -34.70 -25.00 -10.62
N ASP A 548 -34.44 -25.67 -9.49
CA ASP A 548 -35.45 -26.23 -8.58
C ASP A 548 -35.93 -25.18 -7.56
#